data_AF-A0A661F0P7-F1
#
_entry.id   AF-A0A661F0P7-F1
#
_cell.length_a   1.000
_cell.length_b   1.000
_cell.length_c   1.000
_cell.angle_alpha   90.00
_cell.angle_beta   90.00
_cell.angle_gamma   90.00
#
_symmetry.space_group_name_H-M   'P 1'
#
loop_
_entity.id
_entity.type
_entity.pdbx_description
1 polymer ?
#
loop_
_entity_poly.entity_id
_entity_poly.type
_entity_poly.pdbx_seq_one_letter_code
_entity_poly.pdbx_strand_id
1 'polypeptide(L)'
;MFTQKSHILVSFAAICIIIAGMKAAAPILNPLFLSIFIAIICLPSLAWLDKKGLSSTLAILLVIMALFITIGTLGIYIVSSIDEFSQQLPTYQTNLKQQTGAIVQWLDSHGMDHAINIDSFKEFNASKVMKFIGGLITSLGTVFADMFLIQLTVIFILFESYALPKKISIAFGDSSLNHHSNAIITSINQYLAIKAIT
;
A
#
# COMPACT_ATOMS: atom_id res chain seq x y z
N MET A 1 6.98 19.50 -47.58
CA MET A 1 5.89 19.72 -46.59
C MET A 1 5.27 18.42 -46.07
N PHE A 2 5.29 17.30 -46.80
CA PHE A 2 4.74 16.00 -46.34
C PHE A 2 5.58 15.29 -45.26
N THR A 3 6.91 15.39 -45.30
CA THR A 3 7.83 14.73 -44.35
C THR A 3 7.67 15.28 -42.92
N GLN A 4 7.47 16.59 -42.77
CA GLN A 4 7.32 17.24 -41.47
C GLN A 4 6.03 16.81 -40.75
N LYS A 5 4.93 16.62 -41.51
CA LYS A 5 3.66 16.10 -40.96
C LYS A 5 3.78 14.64 -40.52
N SER A 6 4.58 13.83 -41.22
CA SER A 6 4.83 12.42 -40.86
C SER A 6 5.58 12.30 -39.52
N HIS A 7 6.62 13.10 -39.27
CA HIS A 7 7.34 13.08 -37.99
C HIS A 7 6.45 13.48 -36.81
N ILE A 8 5.54 14.45 -37.02
CA ILE A 8 4.57 14.86 -36.00
C ILE A 8 3.59 13.72 -35.69
N LEU A 9 3.06 13.04 -36.72
CA LEU A 9 2.20 11.86 -36.52
C LEU A 9 2.91 10.72 -35.78
N VAL A 10 4.15 10.42 -36.17
CA VAL A 10 4.94 9.35 -35.53
C VAL A 10 5.28 9.71 -34.08
N SER A 11 5.63 10.96 -33.79
CA SER A 11 5.86 11.42 -32.42
C SER A 11 4.59 11.31 -31.57
N PHE A 12 3.44 11.71 -32.11
CA PHE A 12 2.15 11.60 -31.42
C PHE A 12 1.78 10.14 -31.16
N ALA A 13 1.97 9.26 -32.15
CA ALA A 13 1.76 7.82 -32.01
C ALA A 13 2.68 7.22 -30.93
N ALA A 14 3.96 7.60 -30.90
CA ALA A 14 4.91 7.15 -29.89
C ALA A 14 4.50 7.58 -28.48
N ILE A 15 4.05 8.83 -28.30
CA ILE A 15 3.54 9.34 -27.01
C ILE A 15 2.31 8.54 -26.58
N CYS A 16 1.34 8.31 -27.48
CA CYS A 16 0.16 7.50 -27.18
C CYS A 16 0.53 6.07 -26.76
N ILE A 17 1.49 5.43 -27.43
CA ILE A 17 1.97 4.08 -27.10
C ILE A 17 2.65 4.07 -25.73
N ILE A 18 3.50 5.05 -25.43
CA ILE A 18 4.16 5.15 -24.13
C ILE A 18 3.13 5.33 -23.02
N ILE A 19 2.16 6.24 -23.18
CA ILE A 19 1.10 6.48 -22.19
C ILE A 19 0.24 5.23 -22.01
N ALA A 20 -0.14 4.56 -23.10
CA ALA A 20 -0.90 3.32 -23.04
C ALA A 20 -0.11 2.20 -22.35
N GLY A 21 1.19 2.09 -22.65
CA GLY A 21 2.10 1.15 -22.01
C GLY A 21 2.26 1.41 -20.51
N MET A 22 2.45 2.67 -20.11
CA MET A 22 2.50 3.06 -18.70
C MET A 22 1.18 2.77 -17.98
N LYS A 23 0.03 3.04 -18.61
CA LYS A 23 -1.28 2.72 -18.05
C LYS A 23 -1.47 1.22 -17.89
N ALA A 24 -1.04 0.41 -18.86
CA ALA A 24 -1.10 -1.04 -18.79
C ALA A 24 -0.15 -1.61 -17.71
N ALA A 25 0.99 -0.97 -17.51
CA ALA A 25 1.97 -1.32 -16.48
C ALA A 25 1.65 -0.74 -15.08
N ALA A 26 0.60 0.09 -14.95
CA ALA A 26 0.22 0.72 -13.69
C ALA A 26 0.05 -0.25 -12.50
N PRO A 27 -0.51 -1.47 -12.66
CA PRO A 27 -0.60 -2.44 -11.57
C PRO A 27 0.75 -2.86 -10.98
N ILE A 28 1.85 -2.71 -11.72
CA ILE A 28 3.21 -3.03 -11.26
C ILE A 28 3.94 -1.75 -10.84
N LEU A 29 3.82 -0.69 -11.65
CA LEU A 29 4.45 0.61 -11.40
C LEU A 29 3.98 1.24 -10.09
N ASN A 30 2.68 1.16 -9.78
CA ASN A 30 2.12 1.76 -8.57
C ASN A 30 2.75 1.15 -7.29
N PRO A 31 2.73 -0.19 -7.10
CA PRO A 31 3.46 -0.86 -6.03
C PRO A 31 4.96 -0.53 -6.00
N LEU A 32 5.61 -0.49 -7.16
CA LEU A 32 7.04 -0.18 -7.28
C LEU A 32 7.35 1.20 -6.72
N PHE A 33 6.64 2.25 -7.15
CA PHE A 33 6.87 3.61 -6.64
C PHE A 33 6.60 3.73 -5.14
N LEU A 34 5.53 3.08 -4.66
CA LEU A 34 5.21 3.07 -3.23
C LEU A 34 6.27 2.32 -2.42
N SER A 35 6.81 1.22 -2.94
CA SER A 35 7.90 0.48 -2.31
C SER A 35 9.20 1.29 -2.23
N ILE A 36 9.54 2.07 -3.25
CA ILE A 36 10.69 2.99 -3.23
C ILE A 36 10.50 4.01 -2.11
N PHE A 37 9.30 4.60 -2.02
CA PHE A 37 9.00 5.58 -0.97
C PHE A 37 9.14 4.98 0.44
N ILE A 38 8.60 3.78 0.67
CA ILE A 38 8.74 3.07 1.94
C ILE A 38 10.21 2.72 2.23
N ALA A 39 10.95 2.23 1.22
CA ALA A 39 12.36 1.90 1.37
C ALA A 39 13.19 3.12 1.81
N ILE A 40 12.93 4.29 1.21
CA ILE A 40 13.58 5.57 1.59
C ILE A 40 13.26 5.93 3.05
N ILE A 41 12.01 5.74 3.49
CA ILE A 41 11.61 5.96 4.90
C ILE A 41 12.32 4.97 5.85
N CYS A 42 12.60 3.75 5.39
CA CYS A 42 13.31 2.74 6.18
C CYS A 42 14.83 2.97 6.26
N LEU A 43 15.44 3.75 5.36
CA LEU A 43 16.88 4.06 5.38
C LEU A 43 17.38 4.62 6.73
N PRO A 44 16.76 5.63 7.37
CA PRO A 44 17.20 6.11 8.68
C PRO A 44 17.10 5.03 9.78
N SER A 45 16.07 4.18 9.75
CA SER A 45 15.95 3.06 10.69
C SER A 45 17.08 2.04 10.50
N LEU A 46 17.44 1.75 9.25
CA LEU A 46 18.59 0.89 8.93
C LEU A 46 19.91 1.51 9.40
N ALA A 47 20.13 2.81 9.15
CA ALA A 47 21.33 3.50 9.61
C ALA A 47 21.44 3.53 11.14
N TRP A 48 20.32 3.61 11.86
CA TRP A 48 20.31 3.54 13.33
C TRP A 48 20.66 2.14 13.85
N LEU A 49 20.19 1.08 13.19
CA LEU A 49 20.54 -0.31 13.49
C LEU A 49 22.03 -0.60 13.18
N ASP A 50 22.55 -0.07 12.08
CA ASP A 50 23.96 -0.18 11.69
C ASP A 50 24.87 0.52 12.71
N LYS A 51 24.47 1.72 13.19
CA LYS A 51 25.16 2.43 14.29
C LYS A 51 25.18 1.67 15.62
N LYS A 52 24.24 0.74 15.84
CA LYS A 52 24.23 -0.15 17.01
C LYS A 52 25.21 -1.33 16.88
N GLY A 53 25.99 -1.40 15.80
CA GLY A 53 27.01 -2.43 15.60
C GLY A 53 26.47 -3.74 15.05
N LEU A 54 25.22 -3.77 14.56
CA LEU A 54 24.71 -4.92 13.80
C LEU A 54 25.33 -4.93 12.41
N SER A 55 25.66 -6.12 11.90
CA SER A 55 26.07 -6.23 10.49
C SER A 55 24.90 -5.83 9.59
N SER A 56 25.19 -5.17 8.46
CA SER A 56 24.15 -4.63 7.58
C SER A 56 23.11 -5.68 7.16
N THR A 57 23.51 -6.94 6.96
CA THR A 57 22.60 -8.06 6.68
C THR A 57 21.62 -8.35 7.82
N LEU A 58 22.08 -8.31 9.07
CA LEU A 58 21.23 -8.51 10.25
C LEU A 58 20.24 -7.36 10.43
N ALA A 59 20.67 -6.12 10.19
CA ALA A 59 19.80 -4.96 10.24
C ALA A 59 18.66 -5.05 9.22
N ILE A 60 18.96 -5.46 7.98
CA ILE A 60 17.95 -5.67 6.93
C ILE A 60 16.98 -6.77 7.33
N LEU A 61 17.48 -7.93 7.78
CA LEU A 61 16.64 -9.07 8.16
C LEU A 61 15.65 -8.70 9.28
N LEU A 62 16.09 -7.91 10.27
CA LEU A 62 15.22 -7.39 11.33
C LEU A 62 14.14 -6.45 10.79
N VAL A 63 14.49 -5.50 9.91
CA VAL A 63 13.51 -4.58 9.31
C VAL A 63 12.49 -5.35 8.47
N ILE A 64 12.93 -6.34 7.68
CA ILE A 64 12.06 -7.21 6.90
C ILE A 64 11.11 -7.98 7.82
N MET A 65 11.63 -8.58 8.88
CA MET A 65 10.82 -9.34 9.84
C MET A 65 9.78 -8.45 10.53
N ALA A 66 10.17 -7.23 10.92
CA ALA A 66 9.25 -6.26 11.51
C ALA A 66 8.11 -5.89 10.57
N LEU A 67 8.40 -5.68 9.29
CA LEU A 67 7.36 -5.40 8.29
C LEU A 67 6.39 -6.57 8.10
N PHE A 68 6.90 -7.81 8.01
CA PHE A 68 6.04 -9.00 7.92
C PHE A 68 5.16 -9.20 9.16
N ILE A 69 5.72 -9.01 10.35
CA ILE A 69 4.96 -9.12 11.60
C ILE A 69 3.85 -8.06 11.65
N THR A 70 4.17 -6.83 11.26
CA THR A 70 3.18 -5.73 11.27
C THR A 70 2.00 -6.04 10.34
N ILE A 71 2.26 -6.44 9.10
CA ILE A 71 1.18 -6.73 8.13
C ILE A 71 0.44 -8.02 8.52
N GLY A 72 1.16 -9.06 8.93
CA GLY A 72 0.59 -10.35 9.30
C GLY A 72 -0.32 -10.27 10.52
N THR A 73 0.10 -9.55 11.57
CA THR A 73 -0.73 -9.35 12.76
C THR A 73 -2.00 -8.56 12.43
N LEU A 74 -1.88 -7.46 11.70
CA LEU A 74 -3.05 -6.70 11.25
C LEU A 74 -4.03 -7.58 10.47
N GLY A 75 -3.55 -8.43 9.57
CA GLY A 75 -4.40 -9.36 8.83
C GLY A 75 -5.11 -10.38 9.71
N ILE A 76 -4.41 -10.97 10.67
CA ILE A 76 -5.02 -11.90 11.63
C ILE A 76 -6.13 -11.19 12.42
N TYR A 77 -5.88 -9.98 12.92
CA TYR A 77 -6.87 -9.19 13.65
C TYR A 77 -8.11 -8.90 12.81
N ILE A 78 -7.93 -8.45 11.57
CA ILE A 78 -9.04 -8.13 10.68
C ILE A 78 -9.88 -9.38 10.37
N VAL A 79 -9.23 -10.50 10.05
CA VAL A 79 -9.92 -11.77 9.76
C VAL A 79 -10.68 -12.27 10.99
N SER A 80 -10.09 -12.19 12.19
CA SER A 80 -10.79 -12.57 13.42
C SER A 80 -12.01 -11.69 13.69
N SER A 81 -11.94 -10.38 13.44
CA SER A 81 -13.08 -9.49 13.61
C SER A 81 -14.22 -9.80 12.64
N ILE A 82 -13.91 -10.21 11.40
CA ILE A 82 -14.92 -10.63 10.42
C ILE A 82 -15.57 -11.93 10.84
N ASP A 83 -14.79 -12.90 11.31
CA ASP A 83 -15.31 -14.19 11.78
C ASP A 83 -16.23 -14.00 13.00
N GLU A 84 -15.79 -13.21 13.98
CA GLU A 84 -16.57 -12.91 15.18
C GLU A 84 -17.88 -12.16 14.84
N PHE A 85 -17.83 -11.20 13.92
CA PHE A 85 -19.03 -10.54 13.40
C PHE A 85 -19.96 -11.52 12.69
N SER A 86 -19.41 -12.43 11.88
CA SER A 86 -20.18 -13.45 11.15
C SER A 86 -20.92 -14.39 12.11
N GLN A 87 -20.28 -14.79 13.21
CA GLN A 87 -20.88 -15.65 14.23
C GLN A 87 -21.95 -14.94 15.06
N GLN A 88 -21.77 -13.64 15.33
CA GLN A 88 -22.72 -12.85 16.13
C GLN A 88 -23.87 -12.25 15.31
N LEU A 89 -23.85 -12.35 13.97
CA LEU A 89 -24.90 -11.86 13.08
C LEU A 89 -26.32 -12.29 13.48
N PRO A 90 -26.61 -13.58 13.78
CA PRO A 90 -27.96 -14.00 14.18
C PRO A 90 -28.44 -13.30 15.45
N THR A 91 -27.52 -13.07 16.40
CA THR A 91 -27.80 -12.35 17.65
C THR A 91 -28.07 -10.88 17.38
N TYR A 92 -27.28 -10.22 16.53
CA TYR A 92 -27.54 -8.85 16.10
C TYR A 92 -28.87 -8.70 15.38
N GLN A 93 -29.23 -9.65 14.51
CA GLN A 93 -30.53 -9.68 13.84
C GLN A 93 -31.69 -9.79 14.82
N THR A 94 -31.54 -10.62 15.86
CA THR A 94 -32.56 -10.79 16.90
C THR A 94 -32.76 -9.52 17.72
N ASN A 95 -31.66 -8.89 18.15
CA ASN A 95 -31.69 -7.62 18.88
C ASN A 95 -32.32 -6.49 18.06
N LEU A 96 -31.96 -6.38 16.77
CA LEU A 96 -32.55 -5.41 15.86
C LEU A 96 -34.05 -5.65 15.67
N LYS A 97 -34.47 -6.91 15.45
CA LYS A 97 -35.90 -7.27 15.33
C LYS A 97 -36.69 -6.88 16.59
N GLN A 98 -36.12 -7.10 17.77
CA GLN A 98 -36.77 -6.74 19.03
C GLN A 98 -36.91 -5.22 19.20
N GLN A 99 -35.86 -4.45 18.88
CA GLN A 99 -35.90 -2.99 18.95
C GLN A 99 -36.86 -2.40 17.91
N THR A 100 -36.81 -2.88 16.66
CA THR A 100 -37.76 -2.47 15.63
C THR A 100 -39.18 -2.90 15.98
N GLY A 101 -39.37 -4.07 16.59
CA GLY A 101 -40.68 -4.54 17.06
C GLY A 101 -41.29 -3.58 18.07
N ALA A 102 -40.50 -3.09 19.05
CA ALA A 102 -40.96 -2.10 20.02
C ALA A 102 -41.33 -0.76 19.36
N ILE A 103 -40.57 -0.33 18.36
CA ILE A 103 -40.84 0.90 17.58
C ILE A 103 -42.11 0.74 16.74
N VAL A 104 -42.28 -0.39 16.06
CA VAL A 104 -43.48 -0.70 15.26
C VAL A 104 -44.72 -0.74 16.15
N GLN A 105 -44.63 -1.40 17.29
CA GLN A 105 -45.73 -1.50 18.25
C GLN A 105 -46.12 -0.12 18.82
N TRP A 106 -45.16 0.79 19.00
CA TRP A 106 -45.42 2.18 19.35
C TRP A 106 -46.10 2.97 18.21
N LEU A 107 -45.68 2.76 16.96
CA LEU A 107 -46.32 3.36 15.78
C LEU A 107 -47.75 2.85 15.56
N ASP A 108 -47.99 1.55 15.74
CA ASP A 108 -49.32 0.93 15.64
C ASP A 108 -50.26 1.53 16.70
N SER A 109 -49.78 1.74 17.93
CA SER A 109 -50.56 2.40 18.99
C SER A 109 -50.96 3.86 18.68
N HIS A 110 -50.34 4.50 17.68
CA HIS A 110 -50.67 5.84 17.20
C HIS A 110 -51.52 5.84 15.90
N GLY A 111 -52.07 4.68 15.50
CA GLY A 111 -53.03 4.57 14.39
C GLY A 111 -52.40 4.45 12.99
N MET A 112 -51.11 4.10 12.91
CA MET A 112 -50.41 3.83 11.65
C MET A 112 -50.30 2.31 11.40
N ASP A 113 -51.43 1.61 11.32
CA ASP A 113 -51.54 0.13 11.39
C ASP A 113 -50.71 -0.69 10.37
N HIS A 114 -50.04 -0.09 9.38
CA HIS A 114 -49.37 -0.82 8.29
C HIS A 114 -48.07 -0.17 7.77
N ALA A 115 -47.46 0.76 8.51
CA ALA A 115 -46.30 1.51 7.99
C ALA A 115 -45.03 0.65 7.81
N ILE A 116 -44.89 -0.46 8.53
CA ILE A 116 -43.65 -1.26 8.56
C ILE A 116 -43.97 -2.75 8.45
N ASN A 117 -43.71 -3.33 7.28
CA ASN A 117 -43.90 -4.75 7.02
C ASN A 117 -42.73 -5.56 7.62
N ILE A 118 -42.92 -6.11 8.82
CA ILE A 118 -41.88 -6.82 9.59
C ILE A 118 -41.44 -8.14 8.90
N ASP A 119 -42.26 -8.71 8.02
CA ASP A 119 -41.90 -9.90 7.25
C ASP A 119 -40.82 -9.60 6.19
N SER A 120 -40.70 -8.35 5.73
CA SER A 120 -39.55 -7.91 4.90
C SER A 120 -38.22 -8.00 5.66
N PHE A 121 -38.24 -8.04 7.00
CA PHE A 121 -37.05 -8.26 7.83
C PHE A 121 -36.73 -9.74 8.08
N LYS A 122 -37.66 -10.68 7.86
CA LYS A 122 -37.34 -12.12 7.86
C LYS A 122 -36.49 -12.50 6.66
N GLU A 123 -36.71 -11.82 5.53
CA GLU A 123 -35.87 -11.88 4.34
C GLU A 123 -34.82 -10.76 4.27
N PHE A 124 -34.43 -10.15 5.41
CA PHE A 124 -33.17 -9.41 5.49
C PHE A 124 -31.96 -10.38 5.47
N ASN A 125 -32.01 -11.30 4.50
CA ASN A 125 -31.00 -11.60 3.50
C ASN A 125 -29.65 -11.94 4.10
N ALA A 126 -29.60 -13.08 4.81
CA ALA A 126 -28.35 -13.81 5.02
C ALA A 126 -27.52 -13.86 3.72
N SER A 127 -28.15 -14.01 2.55
CA SER A 127 -27.48 -13.94 1.25
C SER A 127 -26.86 -12.57 0.90
N LYS A 128 -27.47 -11.43 1.24
CA LYS A 128 -26.86 -10.10 1.01
C LYS A 128 -25.71 -9.86 1.98
N VAL A 129 -25.86 -10.29 3.24
CA VAL A 129 -24.80 -10.19 4.24
C VAL A 129 -23.62 -11.08 3.87
N MET A 130 -23.86 -12.32 3.42
CA MET A 130 -22.81 -13.22 2.93
C MET A 130 -22.14 -12.70 1.68
N LYS A 131 -22.87 -12.06 0.74
CA LYS A 131 -22.26 -11.37 -0.41
C LYS A 131 -21.39 -10.19 0.02
N PHE A 132 -21.83 -9.40 1.00
CA PHE A 132 -21.04 -8.30 1.54
C PHE A 132 -19.78 -8.81 2.22
N ILE A 133 -19.87 -9.83 3.09
CA ILE A 133 -18.72 -10.48 3.73
C ILE A 133 -17.78 -11.07 2.67
N GLY A 134 -18.30 -11.78 1.67
CA GLY A 134 -17.50 -12.32 0.56
C GLY A 134 -16.81 -11.22 -0.25
N GLY A 135 -17.48 -10.08 -0.45
CA GLY A 135 -16.89 -8.88 -1.05
C GLY A 135 -15.75 -8.31 -0.21
N LEU A 136 -15.94 -8.17 1.11
CA LEU A 136 -14.89 -7.73 2.04
C LEU A 136 -13.70 -8.68 2.02
N ILE A 137 -13.91 -9.99 2.07
CA ILE A 137 -12.85 -11.00 2.01
C ILE A 137 -12.07 -10.86 0.69
N THR A 138 -12.77 -10.69 -0.44
CA THR A 138 -12.13 -10.53 -1.76
C THR A 138 -11.35 -9.22 -1.84
N SER A 139 -11.91 -8.11 -1.36
CA SER A 139 -11.24 -6.81 -1.33
C SER A 139 -10.02 -6.83 -0.42
N LEU A 140 -10.14 -7.40 0.78
CA LEU A 140 -9.01 -7.59 1.68
C LEU A 140 -7.95 -8.48 1.05
N GLY A 141 -8.33 -9.62 0.45
CA GLY A 141 -7.40 -10.50 -0.25
C GLY A 141 -6.63 -9.77 -1.36
N THR A 142 -7.29 -8.88 -2.08
CA THR A 142 -6.66 -8.03 -3.11
C THR A 142 -5.66 -7.06 -2.47
N VAL A 143 -6.07 -6.34 -1.42
CA VAL A 143 -5.17 -5.43 -0.68
C VAL A 143 -3.99 -6.18 -0.07
N PHE A 144 -4.20 -7.40 0.45
CA PHE A 144 -3.14 -8.26 0.97
C PHE A 144 -2.17 -8.68 -0.13
N ALA A 145 -2.67 -9.05 -1.31
CA ALA A 145 -1.82 -9.38 -2.46
C ALA A 145 -0.99 -8.17 -2.90
N ASP A 146 -1.60 -6.98 -2.98
CA ASP A 146 -0.92 -5.74 -3.32
C ASP A 146 0.15 -5.38 -2.26
N MET A 147 -0.21 -5.43 -0.98
CA MET A 147 0.70 -5.21 0.14
C MET A 147 1.85 -6.22 0.13
N PHE A 148 1.59 -7.48 -0.20
CA PHE A 148 2.62 -8.50 -0.32
C PHE A 148 3.58 -8.22 -1.48
N LEU A 149 3.08 -7.77 -2.63
CA LEU A 149 3.92 -7.34 -3.75
C LEU A 149 4.78 -6.13 -3.34
N ILE A 150 4.16 -5.11 -2.74
CA ILE A 150 4.86 -3.94 -2.21
C ILE A 150 5.96 -4.39 -1.25
N GLN A 151 5.63 -5.26 -0.30
CA GLN A 151 6.54 -5.80 0.71
C GLN A 151 7.74 -6.52 0.07
N LEU A 152 7.50 -7.41 -0.90
CA LEU A 152 8.55 -8.10 -1.66
C LEU A 152 9.46 -7.11 -2.38
N THR A 153 8.87 -6.07 -2.97
CA THR A 153 9.62 -5.05 -3.69
C THR A 153 10.46 -4.18 -2.75
N VAL A 154 9.93 -3.81 -1.58
CA VAL A 154 10.70 -3.13 -0.52
C VAL A 154 11.88 -4.00 -0.09
N ILE A 155 11.66 -5.29 0.14
CA ILE A 155 12.72 -6.25 0.50
C ILE A 155 13.81 -6.26 -0.57
N PHE A 156 13.42 -6.38 -1.84
CA PHE A 156 14.36 -6.39 -2.96
C PHE A 156 15.16 -5.08 -3.03
N ILE A 157 14.49 -3.93 -2.95
CA ILE A 157 15.14 -2.61 -2.96
C ILE A 157 16.10 -2.46 -1.78
N LEU A 158 15.71 -2.86 -0.57
CA LEU A 158 16.57 -2.79 0.60
C LEU A 158 17.79 -3.70 0.45
N PHE A 159 17.60 -4.94 0.00
CA PHE A 159 18.71 -5.86 -0.23
C PHE A 159 19.66 -5.35 -1.31
N GLU A 160 19.09 -4.84 -2.41
CA GLU A 160 19.84 -4.32 -3.54
C GLU A 160 20.54 -3.00 -3.18
N SER A 161 19.98 -2.15 -2.33
CA SER A 161 20.63 -0.93 -1.83
C SER A 161 21.98 -1.19 -1.14
N TYR A 162 22.19 -2.37 -0.55
CA TYR A 162 23.46 -2.75 0.06
C TYR A 162 24.39 -3.53 -0.89
N ALA A 163 23.82 -4.28 -1.84
CA ALA A 163 24.60 -5.02 -2.84
C ALA A 163 25.03 -4.14 -4.03
N LEU A 164 24.27 -3.10 -4.37
CA LEU A 164 24.49 -2.20 -5.51
C LEU A 164 25.81 -1.46 -5.43
N PRO A 165 26.20 -0.83 -4.30
CA PRO A 165 27.49 -0.14 -4.22
C PRO A 165 28.66 -1.07 -4.56
N LYS A 166 28.59 -2.33 -4.10
CA LYS A 166 29.60 -3.37 -4.39
C LYS A 166 29.54 -3.85 -5.84
N LYS A 167 28.35 -4.06 -6.41
CA LYS A 167 28.21 -4.43 -7.83
C LYS A 167 28.69 -3.32 -8.76
N ILE A 168 28.39 -2.06 -8.43
CA ILE A 168 28.82 -0.88 -9.18
C ILE A 168 30.34 -0.70 -9.06
N SER A 169 30.93 -0.83 -7.87
CA SER A 169 32.39 -0.70 -7.70
C SER A 169 33.17 -1.79 -8.46
N ILE A 170 32.62 -3.00 -8.54
CA ILE A 170 33.22 -4.10 -9.31
C ILE A 170 33.01 -3.91 -10.82
N ALA A 171 31.83 -3.46 -11.25
CA ALA A 171 31.49 -3.30 -12.68
C ALA A 171 32.12 -2.06 -13.32
N PHE A 172 32.24 -0.96 -12.58
CA PHE A 172 32.85 0.28 -13.06
C PHE A 172 34.35 0.36 -12.78
N GLY A 173 34.90 -0.55 -11.96
CA GLY A 173 36.29 -0.53 -11.55
C GLY A 173 36.63 0.71 -10.74
N ASP A 174 37.66 0.63 -9.90
CA ASP A 174 38.10 1.72 -9.03
C ASP A 174 38.83 2.84 -9.80
N SER A 175 38.25 3.32 -10.91
CA SER A 175 38.88 4.28 -11.82
C SER A 175 38.00 5.52 -11.99
N SER A 176 38.45 6.62 -11.38
CA SER A 176 38.23 8.03 -11.75
C SER A 176 37.08 8.88 -11.16
N LEU A 177 36.15 8.35 -10.34
CA LEU A 177 35.08 9.19 -9.75
C LEU A 177 35.26 9.58 -8.27
N ASN A 178 36.29 9.09 -7.59
CA ASN A 178 36.53 9.38 -6.16
C ASN A 178 37.28 10.69 -5.88
N HIS A 179 37.85 11.35 -6.90
CA HIS A 179 38.61 12.60 -6.68
C HIS A 179 37.83 13.90 -6.98
N HIS A 180 36.73 13.86 -7.73
CA HIS A 180 35.96 15.07 -8.08
C HIS A 180 34.67 15.28 -7.26
N SER A 181 34.19 14.27 -6.51
CA SER A 181 32.97 14.36 -5.71
C SER A 181 33.15 15.19 -4.42
N ASN A 182 34.32 15.11 -3.78
CA ASN A 182 34.62 15.89 -2.57
C ASN A 182 34.69 17.41 -2.82
N ALA A 183 35.05 17.83 -4.04
CA ALA A 183 35.05 19.25 -4.41
C ALA A 183 33.61 19.80 -4.53
N ILE A 184 32.70 19.02 -5.13
CA ILE A 184 31.30 19.43 -5.34
C ILE A 184 30.54 19.49 -4.00
N ILE A 185 30.75 18.52 -3.11
CA ILE A 185 30.12 18.50 -1.78
C ILE A 185 30.59 19.68 -0.93
N THR A 186 31.87 20.05 -1.02
CA THR A 186 32.42 21.23 -0.31
C THR A 186 31.80 22.54 -0.83
N SER A 187 31.64 22.68 -2.15
CA SER A 187 31.02 23.88 -2.74
C SER A 187 29.54 24.04 -2.36
N ILE A 188 28.80 22.94 -2.25
CA ILE A 188 27.38 22.96 -1.83
C ILE A 188 27.27 23.37 -0.36
N ASN A 189 28.08 22.79 0.53
CA ASN A 189 28.08 23.14 1.95
C ASN A 189 28.47 24.61 2.19
N GLN A 190 29.42 25.13 1.43
CA GLN A 190 29.86 26.53 1.57
C GLN A 190 28.79 27.52 1.10
N TYR A 191 28.03 27.18 0.05
CA TYR A 191 26.93 28.03 -0.42
C TYR A 191 25.71 27.99 0.53
N LEU A 192 25.38 26.82 1.07
CA LEU A 192 24.29 26.68 2.04
C LEU A 192 24.59 27.38 3.37
N ALA A 193 25.84 27.36 3.84
CA ALA A 193 26.26 28.07 5.05
C ALA A 193 26.10 29.60 4.91
N ILE A 194 26.47 30.16 3.76
CA ILE A 194 26.34 31.61 3.49
C ILE A 194 24.85 32.01 3.44
N LYS A 195 24.01 31.20 2.80
CA LYS A 195 22.56 31.45 2.67
C LYS A 195 21.74 31.17 3.95
N ALA A 196 22.34 30.54 4.96
CA ALA A 196 21.74 30.34 6.27
C ALA A 196 22.07 31.48 7.25
N ILE A 197 23.15 32.23 6.99
CA ILE A 197 23.59 33.36 7.81
C ILE A 197 23.10 34.71 7.25
N THR A 198 22.78 34.77 5.95
CA THR A 198 22.15 35.91 5.27
C THR A 198 20.66 35.68 5.10
#